data_AF-A0A085LL43-F1
#
_entry.id   AF-A0A085LL43-F1
#
_cell.length_a   1.000
_cell.length_b   1.000
_cell.length_c   1.000
_cell.angle_alpha   90.00
_cell.angle_beta   90.00
_cell.angle_gamma   90.00
#
_symmetry.space_group_name_H-M   'P 1'
#
loop_
_entity.id
_entity.type
_entity.pdbx_description
1 polymer ?
#
loop_
_entity_poly.entity_id
_entity_poly.type
_entity_poly.pdbx_seq_one_letter_code
_entity_poly.pdbx_strand_id
1 'polypeptide(L)'
;MVQTTKESLKPIIAGDWSIRLARFLLSQHVTPSSSTGFSPAELLMNRNLHTCLDLMHPVVSESMQEKKDSQASKSRTFTPFGPIYMRNFGTGSKWVTVIRPKVV
;
A
#
# COMPACT_ATOMS: atom_id res chain seq x y z
N MET A 1 1.95 -3.84 0.73
CA MET A 1 2.80 -4.51 1.73
C MET A 1 2.69 -6.05 1.71
N VAL A 2 1.52 -6.65 1.41
CA VAL A 2 1.40 -8.13 1.35
C VAL A 2 2.29 -8.74 0.25
N GLN A 3 2.35 -8.11 -0.94
CA GLN A 3 3.20 -8.58 -2.03
C GLN A 3 4.68 -8.55 -1.65
N THR A 4 5.17 -7.40 -1.16
CA THR A 4 6.54 -7.22 -0.68
C THR A 4 6.90 -8.21 0.42
N THR A 5 5.99 -8.45 1.37
CA THR A 5 6.17 -9.44 2.45
C THR A 5 6.30 -10.86 1.89
N LYS A 6 5.43 -11.23 0.94
CA LYS A 6 5.53 -12.53 0.29
C LYS A 6 6.84 -12.66 -0.45
N GLU A 7 7.27 -11.63 -1.18
CA GLU A 7 8.53 -11.64 -1.94
C GLU A 7 9.76 -11.71 -1.03
N SER A 8 9.78 -11.01 0.10
CA SER A 8 10.89 -11.09 1.07
C SER A 8 10.96 -12.42 1.81
N LEU A 9 9.81 -13.11 1.96
CA LEU A 9 9.72 -14.39 2.66
C LEU A 9 9.83 -15.61 1.72
N LYS A 10 9.61 -15.45 0.41
CA LYS A 10 9.85 -16.49 -0.61
C LYS A 10 11.26 -17.12 -0.59
N PRO A 11 12.37 -16.39 -0.41
CA PRO A 11 13.72 -16.97 -0.42
C PRO A 11 14.08 -17.72 0.87
N ILE A 12 13.13 -17.97 1.77
CA ILE A 12 13.36 -18.70 3.01
C ILE A 12 13.34 -20.21 2.71
N ILE A 13 14.50 -20.72 2.30
CA ILE A 13 14.73 -22.14 2.02
C ILE A 13 15.42 -22.83 3.22
N ALA A 14 16.14 -22.06 4.07
CA ALA A 14 16.76 -22.55 5.32
C ALA A 14 17.00 -21.42 6.34
N GLY A 15 16.79 -21.71 7.63
CA GLY A 15 17.06 -20.82 8.78
C GLY A 15 15.87 -20.66 9.75
N ASP A 16 16.11 -20.06 10.91
CA ASP A 16 15.05 -19.74 11.87
C ASP A 16 14.13 -18.65 11.31
N TRP A 17 12.84 -19.00 11.20
CA TRP A 17 11.78 -18.15 10.71
C TRP A 17 11.59 -16.91 11.59
N SER A 18 11.76 -17.07 12.91
CA SER A 18 11.52 -16.03 13.91
C SER A 18 12.47 -14.84 13.73
N ILE A 19 13.77 -15.12 13.59
CA ILE A 19 14.79 -14.07 13.38
C ILE A 19 14.59 -13.34 12.06
N ARG A 20 14.23 -14.05 10.98
CA ARG A 20 14.03 -13.43 9.66
C ARG A 20 12.76 -12.59 9.60
N LEU A 21 11.68 -13.05 10.23
CA LEU A 21 10.48 -12.24 10.42
C LEU A 21 10.79 -10.98 11.22
N ALA A 22 11.52 -11.09 12.33
CA ALA A 22 11.89 -9.94 13.13
C ALA A 22 12.71 -8.92 12.33
N ARG A 23 13.67 -9.37 11.51
CA ARG A 23 14.45 -8.51 10.62
C ARG A 23 13.58 -7.85 9.54
N PHE A 24 12.65 -8.60 8.95
CA PHE A 24 11.73 -8.06 7.96
C PHE A 24 10.84 -6.98 8.58
N LEU A 25 10.21 -7.27 9.72
CA LEU A 25 9.36 -6.33 10.45
C LEU A 25 10.13 -5.05 10.83
N LEU A 26 11.37 -5.20 11.30
CA LEU A 26 12.23 -4.06 11.60
C LEU A 26 12.48 -3.20 10.34
N SER A 27 12.84 -3.82 9.21
CA SER A 27 13.05 -3.10 7.95
C SER A 27 11.79 -2.39 7.47
N GLN A 28 10.61 -3.02 7.59
CA GLN A 28 9.35 -2.39 7.23
C GLN A 28 9.01 -1.21 8.12
N HIS A 29 9.28 -1.33 9.43
CA HIS A 29 8.93 -0.29 10.41
C HIS A 29 9.82 0.95 10.33
N VAL A 30 11.04 0.81 9.82
CA VAL A 30 12.00 1.91 9.65
C VAL A 30 11.87 2.59 8.27
N THR A 31 11.42 1.87 7.24
CA THR A 31 11.39 2.40 5.87
C THR A 31 10.27 3.44 5.73
N PRO A 32 10.57 4.72 5.39
CA PRO A 32 9.56 5.73 5.18
C PRO A 32 8.72 5.40 3.94
N SER A 33 7.40 5.54 4.06
CA SER A 33 6.49 5.33 2.93
C SER A 33 6.70 6.43 1.90
N SER A 34 6.97 6.07 0.64
CA SER A 34 7.11 7.07 -0.44
C SER A 34 5.86 7.95 -0.59
N SER A 35 4.68 7.48 -0.15
CA SER A 35 3.43 8.26 -0.17
C SER A 35 3.34 9.31 0.93
N THR A 36 3.85 9.01 2.12
CA THR A 36 3.56 9.76 3.35
C THR A 36 4.81 10.40 3.97
N GLY A 37 6.01 10.01 3.56
CA GLY A 37 7.28 10.51 4.10
C GLY A 37 7.63 9.96 5.49
N PHE A 38 6.62 9.53 6.25
CA PHE A 38 6.78 8.90 7.57
C PHE A 38 6.91 7.39 7.48
N SER A 39 7.69 6.83 8.41
CA SER A 39 7.83 5.40 8.64
C SER A 39 6.64 4.84 9.43
N PRO A 40 6.33 3.53 9.31
CA PRO A 40 5.24 2.92 10.07
C PRO A 40 5.44 2.99 11.59
N ALA A 41 6.67 2.96 12.10
CA ALA A 41 6.94 3.11 13.53
C ALA A 41 6.59 4.52 14.04
N GLU A 42 6.84 5.55 13.22
CA GLU A 42 6.45 6.93 13.54
C GLU A 42 4.92 7.06 13.54
N LEU A 43 4.26 6.50 12.54
CA LEU A 43 2.81 6.62 12.43
C LEU A 43 2.04 5.87 13.54
N LEU A 44 2.54 4.70 13.95
CA LEU A 44 1.84 3.83 14.90
C LEU A 44 2.29 4.02 16.35
N MET A 45 3.58 4.27 16.57
CA MET A 45 4.18 4.31 17.90
C MET A 45 4.76 5.68 18.26
N ASN A 46 4.67 6.66 17.35
CA ASN A 46 5.28 7.98 17.48
C ASN A 46 6.77 7.91 17.87
N ARG A 47 7.47 6.88 17.35
CA ARG A 47 8.85 6.58 17.68
C ARG A 47 9.72 6.60 16.43
N ASN A 48 10.78 7.40 16.48
CA ASN A 48 11.79 7.45 15.42
C ASN A 48 12.84 6.36 15.68
N LEU A 49 12.83 5.31 14.86
CA LEU A 49 13.81 4.24 14.92
C LEU A 49 15.01 4.61 14.04
N HIS A 50 16.03 5.22 14.63
CA HIS A 50 17.25 5.57 13.89
C HIS A 50 18.01 4.29 13.54
N THR A 51 18.36 4.12 12.28
CA THR A 51 19.22 3.02 11.81
C THR A 51 20.47 3.57 11.15
N CYS A 52 21.47 2.72 10.89
CA CYS A 52 22.70 3.14 10.20
C CYS A 52 22.42 3.80 8.83
N LEU A 53 21.32 3.41 8.16
CA LEU A 53 20.87 4.03 6.90
C LEU A 53 20.40 5.47 7.08
N ASP A 54 19.89 5.82 8.26
CA ASP A 54 19.38 7.15 8.60
C ASP A 54 20.52 8.15 8.90
N LEU A 55 21.68 7.62 9.29
CA LEU A 55 22.91 8.40 9.48
C LEU A 55 23.65 8.67 8.16
N MET A 56 23.29 7.98 7.09
CA MET A 56 23.82 8.26 5.76
C MET A 56 23.07 9.45 5.18
N HIS A 57 23.74 10.61 5.13
CA HIS A 57 23.21 11.82 4.53
C HIS A 57 22.82 11.57 3.06
N PRO A 58 21.53 11.53 2.71
CA PRO A 58 21.14 11.36 1.32
C PRO A 58 21.41 12.69 0.62
N VAL A 59 22.29 12.69 -0.38
CA VAL A 59 22.37 13.79 -1.35
C VAL A 59 21.10 13.70 -2.20
N VAL A 60 20.02 14.28 -1.68
CA VAL A 60 18.70 14.25 -2.33
C VAL A 60 18.77 15.15 -3.57
N SER A 61 18.91 14.56 -4.75
CA SER A 61 18.53 15.24 -5.98
C SER A 61 17.00 15.27 -6.03
N GLU A 62 16.43 16.46 -6.24
CA GLU A 62 14.99 16.81 -6.22
C GLU A 62 14.09 15.98 -7.17
N SER A 63 14.68 15.05 -7.94
CA SER A 63 14.04 14.25 -8.98
C SER A 63 13.01 13.22 -8.50
N MET A 64 12.93 12.93 -7.19
CA MET A 64 12.01 11.91 -6.66
C MET A 64 10.61 12.46 -6.32
N GLN A 65 10.46 13.79 -6.23
CA GLN A 65 9.22 14.43 -5.80
C GLN A 65 8.12 14.43 -6.90
N GLU A 66 8.51 14.30 -8.17
CA GLU A 66 7.60 14.57 -9.30
C GLU A 66 6.72 13.39 -9.74
N LYS A 67 6.93 12.17 -9.24
CA LYS A 67 6.17 10.98 -9.70
C LYS A 67 4.93 10.66 -8.88
N LYS A 68 4.21 11.67 -8.37
CA LYS A 68 3.02 11.44 -7.55
C LYS A 68 1.67 11.75 -8.15
N ASP A 69 1.57 12.35 -9.33
CA ASP A 69 0.25 12.84 -9.76
C ASP A 69 -0.09 12.64 -11.23
N SER A 70 0.12 11.43 -11.75
CA SER A 70 -0.38 11.08 -13.09
C SER A 70 -1.04 9.71 -13.13
N GLN A 71 -1.84 9.41 -12.10
CA GLN A 71 -2.85 8.37 -12.21
C GLN A 71 -4.16 8.82 -11.56
N ALA A 72 -4.57 10.06 -11.84
CA ALA A 72 -5.97 10.46 -11.68
C ALA A 72 -6.79 9.67 -12.72
N SER A 73 -7.23 8.46 -12.34
CA SER A 73 -8.25 7.74 -13.08
C SER A 73 -9.45 8.68 -13.20
N LYS A 74 -9.87 8.99 -14.43
CA LYS A 74 -11.04 9.84 -14.72
C LYS A 74 -12.20 9.46 -13.81
N SER A 75 -12.46 10.28 -12.80
CA SER A 75 -13.56 10.07 -11.86
C SER A 75 -14.86 10.11 -12.64
N ARG A 76 -15.48 8.94 -12.85
CA ARG A 76 -16.82 8.88 -13.45
C ARG A 76 -17.83 9.23 -12.37
N THR A 77 -18.49 10.39 -12.52
CA THR A 77 -19.63 10.78 -11.69
C THR A 77 -20.86 9.99 -12.14
N PHE A 78 -21.50 9.29 -11.20
CA PHE A 78 -22.75 8.55 -11.48
C PHE A 78 -23.96 9.46 -11.22
N THR A 79 -24.88 9.52 -12.17
CA THR A 79 -26.17 10.22 -11.98
C THR A 79 -27.11 9.39 -11.09
N PRO A 80 -27.95 10.05 -10.27
CA PRO A 80 -29.02 9.36 -9.55
C PRO A 80 -29.92 8.61 -10.54
N PHE A 81 -30.30 7.37 -10.20
CA PHE A 81 -31.21 6.50 -10.96
C PHE A 81 -30.70 5.95 -12.31
N GLY A 82 -29.42 6.14 -12.66
CA GLY A 82 -28.81 5.47 -13.81
C GLY A 82 -28.56 3.96 -13.56
N PRO A 83 -28.57 3.11 -14.62
CA PRO A 83 -28.19 1.71 -14.49
C PRO A 83 -26.70 1.61 -14.12
N ILE A 84 -26.39 0.99 -12.98
CA ILE A 84 -25.01 0.74 -12.56
C ILE A 84 -24.69 -0.75 -12.70
N TYR A 85 -23.48 -1.04 -13.17
CA TYR A 85 -22.98 -2.40 -13.23
C TYR A 85 -22.22 -2.71 -11.93
N MET A 86 -22.69 -3.71 -11.20
CA MET A 86 -22.03 -4.23 -10.01
C MET A 86 -21.22 -5.48 -10.37
N ARG A 87 -20.01 -5.60 -9.82
CA ARG A 87 -19.18 -6.80 -10.00
C ARG A 87 -19.76 -7.95 -9.18
N ASN A 88 -20.02 -9.07 -9.85
CA ASN A 88 -20.38 -10.32 -9.20
C ASN A 88 -19.09 -11.06 -8.80
N PHE A 89 -18.99 -11.46 -7.53
CA PHE A 89 -17.86 -12.24 -6.99
C PHE A 89 -18.20 -13.73 -6.79
N GLY A 90 -19.44 -14.14 -7.08
CA GLY A 90 -19.87 -15.53 -7.08
C GLY A 90 -19.80 -16.17 -8.47
N THR A 91 -20.44 -17.33 -8.63
CA THR A 91 -20.51 -18.05 -9.90
C THR A 91 -21.55 -17.41 -10.82
N GLY A 92 -21.14 -16.99 -12.02
CA GLY A 92 -22.02 -16.40 -13.03
C GLY A 92 -21.37 -15.24 -13.79
N SER A 93 -22.20 -14.45 -14.47
CA SER A 93 -21.74 -13.28 -15.22
C SER A 93 -21.07 -12.26 -14.30
N LYS A 94 -19.85 -11.84 -14.68
CA LYS A 94 -18.98 -10.96 -13.87
C LYS A 94 -19.59 -9.59 -13.57
N TRP A 95 -20.57 -9.13 -14.36
CA TRP A 95 -21.23 -7.84 -14.21
C TRP A 95 -22.74 -8.02 -14.20
N VAL A 96 -23.40 -7.41 -13.22
CA VAL A 96 -24.86 -7.44 -13.06
C VAL A 96 -25.38 -6.01 -13.02
N THR A 97 -26.46 -5.71 -13.74
CA THR A 97 -27.12 -4.40 -13.72
C THR A 97 -28.00 -4.28 -12.48
N VAL A 98 -27.73 -3.27 -11.65
CA VAL A 98 -28.56 -2.93 -10.48
C VAL A 98 -28.97 -1.47 -10.54
N ILE A 99 -30.16 -1.17 -10.01
CA ILE A 99 -30.66 0.20 -9.86
C ILE A 99 -30.41 0.59 -8.39
N ARG A 100 -29.81 1.76 -8.15
CA ARG A 100 -29.53 2.22 -6.77
C ARG A 100 -30.85 2.39 -6.00
N PRO A 101 -31.10 1.66 -4.90
CA PRO A 101 -32.26 1.91 -4.06
C PRO A 101 -32.11 3.24 -3.32
N LYS A 102 -33.22 3.96 -3.16
CA LYS A 102 -33.29 5.21 -2.38
C LYS A 102 -33.05 4.88 -0.91
N VAL A 103 -31.90 5.27 -0.38
CA VAL A 103 -31.70 5.32 1.08
C VAL A 103 -32.53 6.51 1.55
N VAL A 104 -33.60 6.22 2.30
CA VAL A 104 -34.47 7.20 2.96
C VAL A 104 -33.75 7.75 4.18
#